data_AF-A0A0C9UKG4-F1
#
_entry.id   AF-A0A0C9UKG4-F1
#
_cell.length_a   1.000
_cell.length_b   1.000
_cell.length_c   1.000
_cell.angle_alpha   90.00
_cell.angle_beta   90.00
_cell.angle_gamma   90.00
#
_symmetry.space_group_name_H-M   'P 1'
#
loop_
_entity.id
_entity.type
_entity.pdbx_description
1 polymer ?
#
loop_
_entity_poly.entity_id
_entity_poly.type
_entity_poly.pdbx_seq_one_letter_code
_entity_poly.pdbx_strand_id
1 'polypeptide(L)'
;SGNAGTDAYSEKPVIFDPSSYYGHNEMDLSISRMFGGFSPSFFEAYHEKIPPSEPTNEYDTRCALYEVFHYLNHTVLFGVSSYL
;
A
#
# COMPACT_ATOMS: atom_id res chain seq x y z
N SER A 1 4.11 11.12 -2.08
CA SER A 1 3.95 10.31 -0.86
C SER A 1 5.34 9.99 -0.32
N GLY A 2 5.47 9.42 0.89
CA GLY A 2 6.78 9.25 1.54
C GLY A 2 7.79 8.46 0.70
N ASN A 3 7.44 7.23 0.33
CA ASN A 3 8.39 6.29 -0.29
C ASN A 3 8.15 6.07 -1.79
N ALA A 4 7.46 6.99 -2.46
CA ALA A 4 7.27 6.95 -3.91
C ALA A 4 7.45 8.33 -4.52
N GLY A 5 8.14 8.38 -5.66
CA GLY A 5 8.40 9.59 -6.41
C GLY A 5 8.51 9.33 -7.90
N THR A 6 8.81 10.40 -8.64
CA THR A 6 9.03 10.36 -10.09
C THR A 6 10.43 10.85 -10.37
N ASP A 7 11.21 10.09 -11.14
CA ASP A 7 12.53 10.53 -11.58
C ASP A 7 12.42 11.78 -12.47
N ALA A 8 13.21 12.80 -12.18
CA ALA A 8 13.09 14.11 -12.82
C ALA A 8 13.52 14.14 -14.30
N TYR A 9 14.27 13.14 -14.75
CA TYR A 9 14.80 13.09 -16.11
C TYR A 9 14.04 12.10 -17.00
N SER A 10 13.72 10.93 -16.48
CA SER A 10 13.06 9.86 -17.20
C SER A 10 11.54 9.82 -17.02
N GLU A 11 11.01 10.60 -16.07
CA GLU A 11 9.59 10.64 -15.69
C GLU A 11 9.04 9.27 -15.22
N LYS A 12 9.93 8.33 -14.88
CA LYS A 12 9.56 7.00 -14.41
C LYS A 12 9.29 6.98 -12.91
N PRO A 13 8.39 6.11 -12.44
CA PRO A 13 8.17 5.92 -11.01
C PRO A 13 9.43 5.35 -10.33
N VAL A 14 9.71 5.84 -9.13
CA VAL A 14 10.79 5.38 -8.25
C VAL A 14 10.21 5.10 -6.87
N ILE A 15 10.65 3.99 -6.25
CA ILE A 15 10.28 3.60 -4.88
C ILE A 15 11.53 3.64 -3.99
N PHE A 16 11.35 4.01 -2.72
CA PHE A 16 12.41 4.20 -1.73
C PHE A 16 12.16 3.34 -0.48
N ASP A 17 13.18 3.22 0.38
CA ASP A 17 13.10 2.63 1.73
C ASP A 17 12.34 1.30 1.83
N PRO A 18 12.85 0.23 1.17
CA PRO A 18 12.16 -1.05 1.14
C PRO A 18 12.17 -1.76 2.50
N SER A 19 11.08 -2.47 2.79
CA SER A 19 11.01 -3.49 3.84
C SER A 19 10.65 -4.84 3.21
N SER A 20 11.49 -5.29 2.28
CA SER A 20 11.18 -6.37 1.34
C SER A 20 11.13 -7.75 1.99
N TYR A 21 10.12 -8.54 1.61
CA TYR A 21 10.01 -9.96 1.92
C TYR A 21 9.15 -10.67 0.86
N TYR A 22 9.17 -12.00 0.85
CA TYR A 22 8.26 -12.79 0.02
C TYR A 22 6.91 -12.91 0.72
N GLY A 23 5.88 -12.27 0.15
CA GLY A 23 4.55 -12.21 0.74
C GLY A 23 3.45 -12.15 -0.32
N HIS A 24 2.21 -12.05 0.15
CA HIS A 24 1.06 -11.83 -0.72
C HIS A 24 1.13 -10.43 -1.32
N ASN A 25 0.91 -10.31 -2.63
CA ASN A 25 1.09 -9.08 -3.39
C ASN A 25 0.14 -7.96 -2.93
N GLU A 26 -1.03 -8.31 -2.42
CA GLU A 26 -2.02 -7.34 -1.92
C GLU A 26 -1.56 -6.63 -0.65
N MET A 27 -0.51 -7.12 0.03
CA MET A 27 0.13 -6.40 1.13
C MET A 27 0.68 -5.04 0.66
N ASP A 28 1.43 -5.01 -0.43
CA ASP A 28 2.01 -3.76 -0.96
C ASP A 28 0.91 -2.81 -1.49
N LEU A 29 -0.21 -3.35 -1.98
CA LEU A 29 -1.36 -2.53 -2.35
C LEU A 29 -2.02 -1.90 -1.11
N SER A 30 -2.01 -2.57 0.04
CA SER A 30 -2.67 -2.10 1.25
C SER A 30 -2.08 -0.78 1.78
N ILE A 31 -0.75 -0.68 1.88
CA ILE A 31 -0.09 0.56 2.32
C ILE A 31 -0.33 1.72 1.34
N SER A 32 -0.50 1.43 0.05
CA SER A 32 -0.79 2.43 -0.98
C SER A 32 -2.20 3.02 -0.87
N ARG A 33 -3.08 2.45 -0.04
CA ARG A 33 -4.42 2.99 0.29
C ARG A 33 -4.39 3.96 1.48
N MET A 34 -3.32 3.93 2.27
CA MET A 34 -3.16 4.74 3.49
C MET A 34 -2.55 6.13 3.19
N PHE A 35 -2.60 7.04 4.16
CA PHE A 35 -1.91 8.35 4.14
C PHE A 35 -2.21 9.24 2.90
N GLY A 36 -3.48 9.28 2.50
CA GLY A 36 -3.94 10.03 1.32
C GLY A 36 -4.05 9.17 0.05
N GLY A 37 -3.48 7.96 0.06
CA GLY A 37 -3.68 6.94 -0.95
C GLY A 37 -3.10 7.27 -2.33
N PHE A 38 -2.96 6.25 -3.17
CA PHE A 38 -2.72 6.40 -4.61
C PHE A 38 -4.04 6.61 -5.35
N SER A 39 -3.98 7.19 -6.55
CA SER A 39 -5.18 7.43 -7.36
C SER A 39 -5.84 6.12 -7.80
N PRO A 40 -7.15 6.10 -8.07
CA PRO A 40 -7.85 4.92 -8.60
C PRO A 40 -7.17 4.33 -9.87
N SER A 41 -6.65 5.20 -10.74
CA SER A 41 -5.93 4.80 -11.95
C SER A 41 -4.69 3.92 -11.70
N PHE A 42 -4.04 4.05 -10.54
CA PHE A 42 -2.94 3.17 -10.16
C PHE A 42 -3.45 1.73 -9.93
N PHE A 43 -4.54 1.59 -9.17
CA PHE A 43 -5.12 0.28 -8.86
C PHE A 43 -5.72 -0.39 -10.09
N GLU A 44 -6.37 0.39 -10.96
CA GLU A 44 -6.87 -0.09 -12.26
C GLU A 44 -5.72 -0.65 -13.11
N ALA A 45 -4.65 0.12 -13.31
CA ALA A 45 -3.49 -0.31 -14.08
C ALA A 45 -2.77 -1.52 -13.47
N TYR A 46 -2.73 -1.63 -12.14
CA TYR A 46 -2.22 -2.81 -11.45
C TYR A 46 -3.08 -4.05 -11.75
N HIS A 47 -4.40 -3.93 -11.60
CA HIS A 47 -5.33 -5.05 -11.78
C HIS A 47 -5.52 -5.50 -13.22
N GLU A 48 -5.19 -4.65 -14.20
CA GLU A 48 -5.02 -5.08 -15.59
C GLU A 48 -3.89 -6.11 -15.77
N LYS A 49 -2.88 -6.10 -14.89
CA LYS A 49 -1.74 -7.02 -14.94
C LYS A 49 -1.88 -8.17 -13.96
N ILE A 50 -2.35 -7.88 -12.75
CA ILE A 50 -2.51 -8.84 -11.66
C ILE A 50 -3.92 -8.68 -11.09
N PRO A 51 -4.89 -9.50 -11.54
CA PRO A 51 -6.23 -9.48 -11.00
C PRO A 51 -6.25 -9.70 -9.49
N PRO A 52 -7.27 -9.21 -8.77
CA PRO A 52 -7.44 -9.51 -7.35
C PRO A 52 -7.41 -11.02 -7.11
N SER A 53 -6.80 -11.44 -6.00
CA SER A 53 -6.70 -12.86 -5.68
C SER A 53 -8.08 -13.44 -5.38
N GLU A 54 -8.27 -14.73 -5.67
CA GLU A 54 -9.48 -15.41 -5.25
C GLU A 54 -9.51 -15.64 -3.73
N PRO A 55 -10.69 -15.56 -3.08
CA PRO A 55 -11.96 -15.15 -3.66
C PRO A 55 -11.99 -13.63 -3.90
N THR A 56 -12.34 -13.21 -5.12
CA THR A 56 -12.28 -11.79 -5.53
C THR A 56 -13.18 -10.88 -4.70
N ASN A 57 -14.32 -11.41 -4.20
CA ASN A 57 -15.23 -10.67 -3.31
C ASN A 57 -14.66 -10.40 -1.90
N GLU A 58 -13.50 -10.95 -1.56
CA GLU A 58 -12.80 -10.69 -0.28
C GLU A 58 -11.59 -9.77 -0.44
N TYR A 59 -11.35 -9.23 -1.63
CA TYR A 59 -10.20 -8.35 -1.90
C TYR A 59 -10.11 -7.17 -0.92
N ASP A 60 -11.20 -6.45 -0.72
CA ASP A 60 -11.22 -5.30 0.21
C ASP A 60 -11.03 -5.75 1.67
N THR A 61 -11.55 -6.91 2.06
CA THR A 61 -11.33 -7.48 3.39
C THR A 61 -9.87 -7.82 3.61
N ARG A 62 -9.19 -8.40 2.61
CA ARG A 62 -7.75 -8.69 2.68
C ARG A 62 -6.92 -7.42 2.72
N CYS A 63 -7.25 -6.41 1.91
CA CYS A 63 -6.60 -5.11 1.98
C CYS A 63 -6.72 -4.50 3.39
N ALA A 64 -7.92 -4.49 3.97
CA ALA A 64 -8.14 -4.01 5.33
C ALA A 64 -7.34 -4.81 6.38
N LEU A 65 -7.26 -6.14 6.22
CA LEU A 65 -6.44 -6.99 7.07
C LEU A 65 -4.95 -6.64 6.98
N TYR A 66 -4.42 -6.38 5.78
CA TYR A 66 -3.02 -5.99 5.59
C TYR A 66 -2.74 -4.57 6.09
N GLU A 67 -3.70 -3.64 5.98
CA GLU A 67 -3.60 -2.31 6.59
C GLU A 67 -3.43 -2.39 8.12
N VAL A 68 -4.04 -3.38 8.80
CA VAL A 68 -3.87 -3.59 10.26
C VAL A 68 -2.41 -3.76 10.64
N PHE A 69 -1.60 -4.49 9.86
CA PHE A 69 -0.17 -4.61 10.14
C PHE A 69 0.50 -3.23 10.17
N HIS A 70 0.17 -2.37 9.21
CA HIS A 70 0.73 -1.02 9.12
C HIS A 70 0.23 -0.13 10.26
N TYR A 71 -1.05 -0.19 10.63
CA TYR A 71 -1.58 0.54 11.80
C TYR A 71 -0.91 0.12 13.11
N LEU A 72 -0.71 -1.18 13.33
CA LEU A 72 -0.03 -1.68 14.50
C LEU A 72 1.44 -1.23 14.53
N ASN A 73 2.14 -1.32 13.40
CA ASN A 73 3.51 -0.83 13.28
C ASN A 73 3.61 0.68 13.59
N HIS A 74 2.69 1.50 13.06
CA HIS A 74 2.65 2.92 13.37
C HIS A 74 2.35 3.19 14.85
N THR A 75 1.46 2.41 15.46
CA THR A 75 1.14 2.53 16.90
C THR A 75 2.36 2.20 17.76
N VAL A 76 3.13 1.18 17.42
CA VAL A 76 4.35 0.80 18.14
C VAL A 76 5.43 1.89 18.01
N LEU A 77 5.61 2.46 16.83
CA LEU A 77 6.68 3.43 16.55
C LEU A 77 6.36 4.86 16.99
N PHE A 78 5.09 5.26 16.89
CA PHE A 78 4.67 6.66 17.06
C PHE A 78 3.66 6.86 18.19
N GLY A 79 3.21 5.78 18.84
CA GLY A 79 2.15 5.83 19.85
C GLY A 79 0.77 6.07 19.24
N VAL A 80 -0.20 6.34 20.13
CA VAL A 80 -1.54 6.79 19.71
C VAL A 80 -1.52 8.29 19.45
N SER A 81 -2.32 8.76 18.50
CA SER A 81 -2.57 10.20 18.35
C SER A 81 -3.10 10.73 19.69
N SER A 82 -2.42 11.73 20.26
CA SER A 82 -2.71 12.29 21.59
C SER A 82 -3.99 13.16 21.63
N TYR A 83 -4.98 12.84 20.81
CA TYR A 83 -6.32 13.43 20.83
C TYR A 83 -7.36 12.37 21.19
N LEU A 84 -7.30 11.93 22.44
CA LEU A 84 -8.42 11.48 23.26
C LEU A 84 -8.29 12.14 24.63
#